data_AF-A0A9P0CVL4-F1
#
_entry.id   AF-A0A9P0CVL4-F1
#
_cell.length_a   1.000
_cell.length_b   1.000
_cell.length_c   1.000
_cell.angle_alpha   90.00
_cell.angle_beta   90.00
_cell.angle_gamma   90.00
#
_symmetry.space_group_name_H-M   'P 1'
#
loop_
_entity.id
_entity.type
_entity.pdbx_description
1 polymer ?
#
loop_
_entity_poly.entity_id
_entity_poly.type
_entity_poly.pdbx_seq_one_letter_code
_entity_poly.pdbx_strand_id
1 'polypeptide(L)'
;MLSLSVLKQVLIKPHLSKAISTFSILKQKASEDQPVLEYRDITKDRTEKIPVETSIKYLKSVAFKKTYEGQPVWVLYRRNHKGMYPPRKTRKTCIRGGQISTGNPCPICRDEYLVLHEENIDLLKQFICPHTGSILSYAKTGLCQKKHQDLIVAIKRAHDRGLITFDVPFRQYDYSEFLPKTS
;
A
#
# COMPACT_ATOMS: atom_id res chain seq x y z
N MET A 1 -53.20 -80.36 -1.94
CA MET A 1 -52.21 -80.23 -3.02
C MET A 1 -51.84 -78.77 -3.15
N LEU A 2 -50.53 -78.46 -3.07
CA LEU A 2 -49.84 -77.25 -3.56
C LEU A 2 -50.33 -75.88 -3.06
N SER A 3 -49.54 -74.83 -2.89
CA SER A 3 -48.15 -74.58 -2.52
C SER A 3 -48.06 -73.06 -2.29
N LEU A 4 -47.16 -72.65 -1.39
CA LEU A 4 -46.39 -71.39 -1.43
C LEU A 4 -47.12 -70.03 -1.57
N SER A 5 -47.33 -69.35 -0.45
CA SER A 5 -47.17 -67.90 -0.27
C SER A 5 -47.20 -67.66 1.26
N VAL A 6 -46.31 -66.93 1.92
CA VAL A 6 -45.98 -65.51 1.79
C VAL A 6 -44.67 -65.26 2.55
N LEU A 7 -43.60 -64.83 1.86
CA LEU A 7 -42.47 -64.15 2.51
C LEU A 7 -42.80 -62.66 2.60
N LYS A 8 -43.21 -62.19 3.78
CA LYS A 8 -43.33 -60.75 4.07
C LYS A 8 -41.93 -60.17 4.21
N GLN A 9 -41.47 -59.50 3.16
CA GLN A 9 -40.32 -58.59 3.21
C GLN A 9 -40.70 -57.35 4.03
N VAL A 10 -40.07 -57.17 5.18
CA VAL A 10 -40.01 -55.87 5.86
C VAL A 10 -38.87 -55.08 5.22
N LEU A 11 -39.18 -54.33 4.16
CA LEU A 11 -38.27 -53.34 3.60
C LEU A 11 -38.36 -52.07 4.46
N ILE A 12 -37.37 -51.89 5.33
CA ILE A 12 -37.07 -50.60 5.95
C ILE A 12 -36.70 -49.66 4.79
N LYS A 13 -37.54 -48.68 4.50
CA LYS A 13 -37.23 -47.64 3.51
C LYS A 13 -36.01 -46.86 4.01
N PRO A 14 -34.88 -46.84 3.30
CA PRO A 14 -33.83 -45.90 3.63
C PRO A 14 -34.36 -44.50 3.32
N HIS A 15 -34.46 -43.66 4.34
CA HIS A 15 -34.65 -42.23 4.15
C HIS A 15 -33.44 -41.76 3.33
N LEU A 16 -33.64 -41.47 2.04
CA LEU A 16 -32.64 -40.79 1.22
C LEU A 16 -32.37 -39.45 1.88
N SER A 17 -31.33 -39.37 2.72
CA SER A 17 -30.68 -38.12 3.06
C SER A 17 -30.11 -37.60 1.75
N LYS A 18 -30.84 -36.70 1.08
CA LYS A 18 -30.30 -35.92 -0.02
C LYS A 18 -29.02 -35.27 0.51
N ALA A 19 -27.87 -35.73 0.03
CA ALA A 19 -26.62 -35.02 0.24
C ALA A 19 -26.77 -33.70 -0.51
N ILE A 20 -27.14 -32.65 0.21
CA ILE A 20 -27.13 -31.29 -0.32
C ILE A 20 -25.65 -30.99 -0.56
N SER A 21 -25.21 -31.06 -1.82
CA SER A 21 -23.86 -30.68 -2.23
C SER A 21 -23.70 -29.19 -1.95
N THR A 22 -23.22 -28.87 -0.75
CA THR A 22 -22.82 -27.51 -0.35
C THR A 22 -21.60 -27.04 -1.16
N PHE A 23 -20.96 -27.96 -1.89
CA PHE A 23 -19.75 -27.71 -2.67
C PHE A 23 -20.00 -26.79 -3.87
N SER A 24 -21.15 -26.91 -4.55
CA SER A 24 -21.50 -26.04 -5.69
C SER A 24 -21.78 -24.61 -5.24
N ILE A 25 -22.47 -24.43 -4.12
CA ILE A 25 -22.78 -23.12 -3.52
C ILE A 25 -21.51 -22.43 -3.02
N LEU A 26 -20.60 -23.17 -2.36
CA LEU A 26 -19.30 -22.64 -1.93
C LEU A 26 -18.41 -22.27 -3.12
N LYS A 27 -18.44 -23.06 -4.21
CA LYS A 27 -17.68 -22.78 -5.44
C LYS A 27 -18.21 -21.56 -6.20
N GLN A 28 -19.53 -21.35 -6.19
CA GLN A 28 -20.17 -20.16 -6.76
C GLN A 28 -19.87 -18.90 -5.96
N LYS A 29 -19.94 -18.96 -4.62
CA LYS A 29 -19.52 -17.85 -3.74
C LYS A 29 -18.05 -17.46 -3.93
N ALA A 30 -17.17 -18.46 -4.03
CA ALA A 30 -15.73 -18.21 -4.23
C ALA A 30 -15.40 -17.55 -5.58
N SER A 31 -16.26 -17.70 -6.61
CA SER A 31 -16.08 -17.05 -7.91
C SER A 31 -16.65 -15.62 -7.97
N GLU A 32 -17.68 -15.31 -7.18
CA GLU A 32 -18.32 -13.98 -7.16
C GLU A 32 -17.55 -12.94 -6.33
N ASP A 33 -16.82 -13.38 -5.30
CA ASP A 33 -16.06 -12.50 -4.39
C ASP A 33 -14.65 -12.10 -4.92
N GLN A 34 -14.26 -12.55 -6.12
CA GLN A 34 -12.99 -12.13 -6.72
C GLN A 34 -13.14 -10.70 -7.25
N PRO A 35 -12.37 -9.72 -6.74
CA PRO A 35 -12.49 -8.34 -7.22
C PRO A 35 -12.13 -8.27 -8.70
N VAL A 36 -13.08 -7.77 -9.49
CA VAL A 36 -12.90 -7.56 -10.93
C VAL A 36 -11.77 -6.56 -11.14
N LEU A 37 -10.72 -6.99 -11.85
CA LEU A 37 -9.62 -6.11 -12.23
C LEU A 37 -10.08 -5.24 -13.41
N GLU A 38 -10.34 -3.96 -13.14
CA GLU A 38 -10.58 -2.97 -14.19
C GLU A 38 -9.27 -2.62 -14.89
N TYR A 39 -9.25 -2.74 -16.22
CA TYR A 39 -8.13 -2.32 -17.05
C TYR A 39 -8.42 -0.91 -17.58
N ARG A 40 -7.51 0.04 -17.31
CA ARG A 40 -7.56 1.42 -17.81
C ARG A 40 -6.46 1.65 -18.82
N ASP A 41 -6.71 2.51 -19.79
CA ASP A 41 -5.71 2.92 -20.77
C ASP A 41 -4.60 3.75 -20.11
N ILE A 42 -3.35 3.54 -20.56
CA ILE A 42 -2.18 4.18 -19.98
C ILE A 42 -2.10 5.63 -20.48
N THR A 43 -2.56 6.58 -19.67
CA THR A 43 -2.44 8.02 -19.94
C THR A 43 -1.22 8.62 -19.24
N LYS A 44 -0.60 9.62 -19.89
CA LYS A 44 0.54 10.39 -19.34
C LYS A 44 0.12 11.62 -18.55
N ASP A 45 -1.16 11.94 -18.56
CA ASP A 45 -1.71 13.14 -17.95
C ASP A 45 -1.79 12.98 -16.43
N ARG A 46 -1.36 14.02 -15.71
CA ARG A 46 -1.25 14.09 -14.24
C ARG A 46 -1.76 15.44 -13.73
N THR A 47 -2.70 16.03 -14.46
CA THR A 47 -3.32 17.32 -14.12
C THR A 47 -4.38 17.13 -13.02
N GLU A 48 -5.05 15.99 -13.02
CA GLU A 48 -6.08 15.66 -12.03
C GLU A 48 -5.46 15.42 -10.66
N LYS A 49 -6.05 16.06 -9.64
CA LYS A 49 -5.65 15.88 -8.25
C LYS A 49 -6.49 14.77 -7.64
N ILE A 50 -5.85 13.64 -7.37
CA ILE A 50 -6.50 12.49 -6.74
C ILE A 50 -6.67 12.75 -5.23
N PRO A 51 -7.87 12.54 -4.67
CA PRO A 51 -8.09 12.72 -3.24
C PRO A 51 -7.39 11.63 -2.43
N VAL A 52 -6.99 11.98 -1.21
CA VAL A 52 -6.20 11.12 -0.32
C VAL A 52 -6.94 9.84 0.03
N GLU A 53 -8.25 9.91 0.22
CA GLU A 53 -9.09 8.74 0.51
C GLU A 53 -9.00 7.67 -0.59
N THR A 54 -8.89 8.09 -1.85
CA THR A 54 -8.77 7.16 -2.98
C THR A 54 -7.42 6.47 -2.96
N SER A 55 -6.35 7.20 -2.63
CA SER A 55 -5.01 6.64 -2.43
C SER A 55 -4.98 5.60 -1.30
N ILE A 56 -5.62 5.89 -0.16
CA ILE A 56 -5.70 4.95 0.97
C ILE A 56 -6.49 3.68 0.58
N LYS A 57 -7.61 3.84 -0.13
CA LYS A 57 -8.38 2.71 -0.66
C LYS A 57 -7.55 1.88 -1.64
N TYR A 58 -6.76 2.53 -2.49
CA TYR A 58 -5.89 1.85 -3.46
C TYR A 58 -4.82 1.01 -2.77
N LEU A 59 -4.16 1.49 -1.71
CA LEU A 59 -3.15 0.69 -0.99
C LEU A 59 -3.72 -0.59 -0.36
N LYS A 60 -5.02 -0.57 0.02
CA LYS A 60 -5.74 -1.74 0.54
C LYS A 60 -6.28 -2.66 -0.56
N SER A 61 -6.20 -2.24 -1.82
CA SER A 61 -6.77 -2.98 -2.94
C SER A 61 -5.94 -4.23 -3.30
N VAL A 62 -6.61 -5.18 -3.94
CA VAL A 62 -5.96 -6.39 -4.49
C VAL A 62 -5.00 -6.02 -5.63
N ALA A 63 -5.29 -4.96 -6.39
CA ALA A 63 -4.41 -4.48 -7.45
C ALA A 63 -3.05 -4.06 -6.89
N PHE A 64 -3.00 -3.28 -5.80
CA PHE A 64 -1.75 -2.87 -5.16
C PHE A 64 -0.97 -4.06 -4.61
N LYS A 65 -1.65 -4.99 -3.93
CA LYS A 65 -1.01 -6.20 -3.40
C LYS A 65 -0.38 -7.05 -4.50
N LYS A 66 -1.05 -7.17 -5.64
CA LYS A 66 -0.57 -7.93 -6.81
C LYS A 66 0.60 -7.25 -7.50
N THR A 67 0.63 -5.91 -7.58
CA THR A 67 1.69 -5.18 -8.29
C THR A 67 2.98 -5.04 -7.49
N TYR A 68 2.90 -4.92 -6.16
CA TYR A 68 4.07 -4.67 -5.31
C TYR A 68 4.46 -5.86 -4.44
N GLU A 69 3.62 -6.89 -4.34
CA GLU A 69 3.93 -8.15 -3.62
C GLU A 69 4.36 -7.95 -2.16
N GLY A 70 3.83 -6.91 -1.51
CA GLY A 70 4.18 -6.53 -0.13
C GLY A 70 5.54 -5.83 0.02
N GLN A 71 6.29 -5.62 -1.07
CA GLN A 71 7.53 -4.86 -1.05
C GLN A 71 7.25 -3.34 -1.08
N PRO A 72 8.18 -2.50 -0.56
CA PRO A 72 8.09 -1.06 -0.71
C PRO A 72 8.04 -0.64 -2.19
N VAL A 73 7.23 0.38 -2.48
CA VAL A 73 6.94 0.85 -3.86
C VAL A 73 8.19 1.11 -4.71
N TRP A 74 9.28 1.57 -4.09
CA TRP A 74 10.49 1.98 -4.78
C TRP A 74 11.46 0.83 -5.10
N VAL A 75 11.25 -0.39 -4.58
CA VAL A 75 12.17 -1.53 -4.78
C VAL A 75 12.22 -1.97 -6.24
N LEU A 76 11.06 -2.05 -6.90
CA LEU A 76 10.93 -2.47 -8.30
C LEU A 76 11.43 -1.41 -9.30
N TYR A 77 11.90 -0.26 -8.84
CA TYR A 77 12.34 0.83 -9.70
C TYR A 77 13.85 0.90 -9.81
N ARG A 78 14.35 0.90 -11.05
CA ARG A 78 15.75 1.12 -11.37
C ARG A 78 15.91 2.34 -12.28
N ARG A 79 16.84 3.22 -11.93
CA ARG A 79 17.12 4.44 -12.69
C ARG A 79 18.20 4.21 -13.75
N ASN A 80 17.89 4.60 -14.98
CA ASN A 80 18.86 4.62 -16.07
C ASN A 80 19.84 5.79 -15.87
N HIS A 81 21.14 5.48 -15.85
CA HIS A 81 22.24 6.43 -15.76
C HIS A 81 23.47 5.85 -16.45
N LYS A 82 24.44 6.70 -16.79
CA LYS A 82 25.68 6.29 -17.45
C LYS A 82 26.71 5.85 -16.41
N GLY A 83 27.38 4.72 -16.68
CA GLY A 83 28.49 4.21 -15.86
C GLY A 83 28.03 3.39 -14.65
N MET A 84 29.00 3.01 -13.82
CA MET A 84 28.78 2.18 -12.64
C MET A 84 28.14 2.96 -11.47
N TYR A 85 28.48 4.25 -11.34
CA TYR A 85 28.02 5.08 -10.24
C TYR A 85 26.93 6.05 -10.69
N PRO A 86 25.77 6.10 -10.01
CA PRO A 86 24.73 7.07 -10.33
C PRO A 86 25.16 8.49 -10.00
N PRO A 87 24.61 9.49 -10.70
CA PRO A 87 24.82 10.88 -10.32
C PRO A 87 24.28 11.11 -8.90
N ARG A 88 25.03 11.86 -8.08
CA ARG A 88 24.70 12.14 -6.67
C ARG A 88 23.27 12.67 -6.48
N LYS A 89 22.80 13.49 -7.43
CA LYS A 89 21.46 14.08 -7.41
C LYS A 89 20.52 13.40 -8.40
N THR A 90 19.26 13.22 -8.02
CA THR A 90 18.20 12.81 -8.95
C THR A 90 17.73 13.96 -9.82
N ARG A 91 16.90 13.68 -10.83
CA ARG A 91 16.32 14.73 -11.68
C ARG A 91 15.39 15.63 -10.85
N LYS A 92 15.27 16.91 -11.23
CA LYS A 92 14.43 17.89 -10.51
C LYS A 92 12.96 17.44 -10.41
N THR A 93 12.34 17.12 -11.54
CA THR A 93 10.94 16.66 -11.63
C THR A 93 10.80 15.60 -12.73
N CYS A 94 9.79 14.72 -12.60
CA CYS A 94 9.36 13.84 -13.71
C CYS A 94 8.20 14.40 -14.52
N ILE A 95 7.41 15.29 -13.92
CA ILE A 95 6.19 15.89 -14.48
C ILE A 95 6.50 17.34 -14.85
N ARG A 96 6.10 17.75 -16.06
CA ARG A 96 6.22 19.12 -16.60
C ARG A 96 4.94 19.44 -17.35
N GLY A 97 4.34 20.60 -17.09
CA GLY A 97 3.08 20.99 -17.74
C GLY A 97 1.91 20.02 -17.51
N GLY A 98 1.84 19.37 -16.34
CA GLY A 98 0.80 18.37 -16.05
C GLY A 98 1.01 17.01 -16.70
N GLN A 99 2.06 16.81 -17.49
CA GLN A 99 2.33 15.54 -18.19
C GLN A 99 3.65 14.91 -17.77
N ILE A 100 3.73 13.58 -17.83
CA ILE A 100 4.98 12.84 -17.62
C ILE A 100 5.92 13.10 -18.81
N SER A 101 6.96 13.90 -18.57
CA SER A 101 7.94 14.24 -19.60
C SER A 101 9.06 13.20 -19.73
N THR A 102 9.12 12.21 -18.81
CA THR A 102 10.23 11.26 -18.72
C THR A 102 9.81 9.87 -19.16
N GLY A 103 10.63 9.15 -19.93
CA GLY A 103 10.35 7.77 -20.33
C GLY A 103 10.31 6.78 -19.14
N ASN A 104 11.18 6.94 -18.15
CA ASN A 104 11.21 6.12 -16.94
C ASN A 104 10.93 7.00 -15.70
N PRO A 105 9.65 7.29 -15.37
CA PRO A 105 9.25 8.16 -14.26
C PRO A 105 9.55 7.55 -12.88
N CYS A 106 9.61 8.39 -11.84
CA CYS A 106 9.83 7.94 -10.47
C CYS A 106 8.71 7.01 -9.96
N PRO A 107 8.94 6.16 -8.93
CA PRO A 107 7.92 5.24 -8.41
C PRO A 107 6.58 5.90 -8.07
N ILE A 108 6.63 7.10 -7.47
CA ILE A 108 5.45 7.92 -7.12
C ILE A 108 4.89 8.68 -8.32
N CYS A 109 5.67 8.88 -9.37
CA CYS A 109 5.27 9.65 -10.54
C CYS A 109 4.62 8.76 -11.62
N ARG A 110 4.96 7.46 -11.63
CA ARG A 110 4.43 6.48 -12.60
C ARG A 110 2.97 6.16 -12.28
N ASP A 111 2.70 5.93 -11.00
CA ASP A 111 1.39 5.55 -10.47
C ASP A 111 0.74 6.81 -9.88
N GLU A 112 -0.45 7.11 -10.38
CA GLU A 112 -1.22 8.31 -10.03
C GLU A 112 -1.85 8.19 -8.64
N TYR A 113 -2.23 6.98 -8.23
CA TYR A 113 -2.92 6.75 -6.96
C TYR A 113 -1.98 6.84 -5.76
N LEU A 114 -0.66 6.88 -5.97
CA LEU A 114 0.31 7.05 -4.90
C LEU A 114 0.46 8.52 -4.51
N VAL A 115 -0.51 8.99 -3.73
CA VAL A 115 -0.53 10.37 -3.22
C VAL A 115 0.24 10.47 -1.91
N LEU A 116 1.26 11.35 -1.90
CA LEU A 116 2.00 11.72 -0.70
C LEU A 116 1.17 12.71 0.13
N HIS A 117 0.68 12.24 1.27
CA HIS A 117 -0.10 13.04 2.23
C HIS A 117 0.14 12.50 3.64
N GLU A 118 0.04 13.36 4.66
CA GLU A 118 0.27 13.01 6.06
C GLU A 118 -0.63 11.88 6.59
N GLU A 119 -1.88 11.81 6.13
CA GLU A 119 -2.85 10.77 6.52
C GLU A 119 -2.53 9.40 5.92
N ASN A 120 -1.71 9.35 4.86
CA ASN A 120 -1.37 8.12 4.17
C ASN A 120 -0.17 7.41 4.83
N ILE A 121 -0.40 6.95 6.06
CA ILE A 121 0.65 6.41 6.93
C ILE A 121 1.31 5.18 6.30
N ASP A 122 0.54 4.29 5.68
CA ASP A 122 1.03 3.04 5.09
C ASP A 122 1.99 3.28 3.92
N LEU A 123 1.78 4.36 3.16
CA LEU A 123 2.71 4.79 2.11
C LEU A 123 3.95 5.46 2.71
N LEU A 124 3.78 6.40 3.65
CA LEU A 124 4.89 7.16 4.23
C LEU A 124 5.88 6.27 4.98
N LYS A 125 5.39 5.27 5.72
CA LYS A 125 6.23 4.29 6.43
C LYS A 125 7.23 3.58 5.52
N GLN A 126 6.90 3.34 4.25
CA GLN A 126 7.80 2.69 3.28
C GLN A 126 9.03 3.52 2.94
N PHE A 127 8.99 4.83 3.20
CA PHE A 127 10.09 5.77 2.94
C PHE A 127 10.88 6.13 4.21
N ILE A 128 10.57 5.52 5.34
CA ILE A 128 11.25 5.72 6.62
C ILE A 128 12.06 4.45 6.94
N CYS A 129 13.28 4.63 7.46
CA CYS A 129 14.08 3.52 7.96
C CYS A 129 13.43 2.95 9.25
N PRO A 130 13.11 1.64 9.32
CA PRO A 130 12.44 1.06 10.48
C PRO A 130 13.26 1.11 11.77
N HIS A 131 14.59 1.11 11.66
CA HIS A 131 15.49 1.13 12.83
C HIS A 131 15.90 2.53 13.25
N THR A 132 16.18 3.42 12.30
CA THR A 132 16.71 4.76 12.57
C THR A 132 15.61 5.83 12.66
N GLY A 133 14.42 5.57 12.10
CA GLY A 133 13.38 6.59 11.93
C GLY A 133 13.74 7.68 10.92
N SER A 134 14.88 7.57 10.23
CA SER A 134 15.34 8.56 9.26
C SER A 134 14.66 8.38 7.89
N ILE A 135 14.41 9.51 7.22
CA ILE A 135 13.82 9.51 5.88
C ILE A 135 14.85 9.00 4.87
N LEU A 136 14.46 8.03 4.04
CA LEU A 136 15.33 7.49 3.00
C LEU A 136 15.64 8.55 1.93
N SER A 137 16.92 8.70 1.59
CA SER A 137 17.35 9.64 0.57
C SER A 137 16.79 9.29 -0.82
N TYR A 138 16.58 10.30 -1.66
CA TYR A 138 16.18 10.10 -3.05
C TYR A 138 17.18 9.28 -3.87
N ALA A 139 18.43 9.15 -3.42
CA ALA A 139 19.44 8.31 -4.07
C ALA A 139 19.09 6.82 -3.92
N LYS A 140 18.55 6.42 -2.76
CA LYS A 140 18.09 5.05 -2.49
C LYS A 140 16.72 4.77 -3.11
N THR A 141 15.78 5.71 -2.95
CA THR A 141 14.37 5.51 -3.37
C THR A 141 14.13 5.84 -4.85
N GLY A 142 15.05 6.55 -5.52
CA GLY A 142 14.93 6.89 -6.93
C GLY A 142 13.89 7.97 -7.25
N LEU A 143 13.40 8.70 -6.24
CA LEU A 143 12.44 9.78 -6.39
C LEU A 143 13.04 11.00 -7.13
N CYS A 144 12.19 11.78 -7.81
CA CYS A 144 12.60 13.10 -8.26
C CYS A 144 12.67 14.08 -7.08
N GLN A 145 13.51 15.12 -7.19
CA GLN A 145 13.78 16.04 -6.08
C GLN A 145 12.51 16.70 -5.55
N LYS A 146 11.60 17.13 -6.44
CA LYS A 146 10.32 17.72 -6.05
C LYS A 146 9.47 16.77 -5.20
N LYS A 147 9.27 15.53 -5.66
CA LYS A 147 8.50 14.53 -4.89
C LYS A 147 9.17 14.14 -3.58
N HIS A 148 10.51 14.18 -3.52
CA HIS A 148 11.21 13.98 -2.26
C HIS A 148 11.02 15.14 -1.27
N GLN A 149 10.96 16.39 -1.75
CA GLN A 149 10.60 17.53 -0.92
C GLN A 149 9.15 17.41 -0.41
N ASP A 150 8.22 17.06 -1.29
CA ASP A 150 6.82 16.81 -0.92
C ASP A 150 6.72 15.70 0.16
N LEU A 151 7.50 14.62 0.01
CA LEU A 151 7.60 13.54 0.98
C LEU A 151 8.11 14.03 2.34
N ILE A 152 9.18 14.83 2.38
CA ILE A 152 9.72 15.39 3.63
C ILE A 152 8.65 16.24 4.32
N VAL A 153 7.94 17.08 3.57
CA VAL A 153 6.87 17.92 4.11
C VAL A 153 5.73 17.07 4.67
N ALA A 154 5.28 16.04 3.94
CA ALA A 154 4.22 15.14 4.40
C ALA A 154 4.62 14.38 5.68
N ILE A 155 5.85 13.88 5.76
CA ILE A 155 6.37 13.18 6.95
C ILE A 155 6.47 14.14 8.14
N LYS A 156 6.98 15.35 7.95
CA LYS A 156 7.05 16.36 9.02
C LYS A 156 5.65 16.70 9.55
N ARG A 157 4.69 16.97 8.66
CA ARG A 157 3.29 17.17 9.05
C ARG A 157 2.70 15.97 9.78
N ALA A 158 3.04 14.76 9.36
CA ALA A 158 2.59 13.54 10.04
C ALA A 158 3.18 13.39 11.45
N HIS A 159 4.44 13.81 11.66
CA HIS A 159 5.04 13.88 12.99
C HIS A 159 4.38 14.96 13.85
N ASP A 160 4.15 16.15 13.29
CA ASP A 160 3.49 17.25 14.01
C ASP A 160 2.05 16.88 14.44
N ARG A 161 1.33 16.12 13.61
CA ARG A 161 -0.01 15.59 13.93
C ARG A 161 0.02 14.35 14.84
N GLY A 162 1.19 13.78 15.13
CA GLY A 162 1.31 12.55 15.91
C GLY A 162 0.83 11.28 15.19
N LEU A 163 0.70 11.30 13.85
CA LEU A 163 0.28 10.13 13.06
C LEU A 163 1.40 9.09 12.91
N ILE A 164 2.66 9.56 12.91
CA ILE A 164 3.85 8.71 12.82
C ILE A 164 4.71 8.95 14.06
N THR A 165 4.97 7.89 14.82
CA THR A 165 5.86 7.90 15.98
C THR A 165 7.31 8.12 15.56
N PHE A 166 8.03 8.92 16.31
CA PHE A 166 9.46 9.17 16.15
C PHE A 166 10.12 9.35 17.50
N ASP A 167 11.45 9.26 17.53
CA ASP A 167 12.22 9.45 18.75
C ASP A 167 12.37 10.95 19.05
N VAL A 168 11.98 11.35 20.26
CA VAL A 168 12.05 12.74 20.72
C VAL A 168 13.11 12.82 21.81
N PRO A 169 14.19 13.60 21.63
CA PRO A 169 15.22 13.71 22.64
C PRO A 169 14.68 14.43 23.88
N PHE A 170 15.01 13.89 25.06
CA PHE A 170 14.70 14.55 26.32
C PHE A 170 15.63 15.75 26.53
N ARG A 171 15.03 16.91 26.82
CA ARG A 171 15.76 18.11 27.25
C ARG A 171 15.82 18.16 28.76
N GLN A 172 17.02 18.16 29.31
CA GLN A 172 17.25 18.42 30.73
C GLN A 172 17.29 19.93 30.98
N TYR A 173 16.62 20.38 32.03
CA TYR A 173 16.61 21.76 32.48
C TYR A 173 17.23 21.83 33.87
N ASP A 174 18.11 22.80 34.10
CA ASP A 174 18.56 23.13 35.45
C ASP A 174 17.54 24.08 36.09
N TYR A 175 16.78 23.56 37.05
CA TYR A 175 15.75 24.33 37.73
C TYR A 175 16.32 25.37 38.71
N SER A 176 17.60 25.26 39.09
CA SER A 176 18.23 26.19 40.02
C SER A 176 18.31 27.63 39.47
N GLU A 177 18.38 27.79 38.15
CA GLU A 177 18.35 29.10 37.47
C GLU A 177 17.04 29.87 37.67
N PHE A 178 15.93 29.15 37.91
CA PHE A 178 14.59 29.72 38.06
C PHE A 178 14.18 29.92 39.52
N LEU A 179 14.96 29.40 40.47
CA LEU A 179 14.69 29.58 41.89
C LEU A 179 15.19 30.96 42.34
N PRO A 180 14.43 31.67 43.21
CA PRO A 180 14.89 32.91 43.78
C PRO A 180 16.17 32.65 44.60
N LYS A 181 17.22 33.42 44.33
CA LYS A 181 18.46 33.35 45.12
C LYS A 181 18.12 33.80 46.54
N THR A 182 18.10 32.85 47.47
CA THR A 182 17.99 33.17 48.90
C THR A 182 19.23 33.95 49.30
N SER A 183 19.03 35.21 49.69
CA SER A 183 20.04 36.14 50.19
C SER A 183 20.66 35.68 51.50
#